data_AF-A0A133VGD5-F1
#
_entry.id   AF-A0A133VGD5-F1
#
_cell.length_a   1.000
_cell.length_b   1.000
_cell.length_c   1.000
_cell.angle_alpha   90.00
_cell.angle_beta   90.00
_cell.angle_gamma   90.00
#
_symmetry.space_group_name_H-M   'P 1'
#
loop_
_entity.id
_entity.type
_entity.pdbx_description
1 polymer ?
#
loop_
_entity_poly.entity_id
_entity_poly.type
_entity_poly.pdbx_seq_one_letter_code
_entity_poly.pdbx_strand_id
1 'polypeptide(L)'
;MSENYLDQVMEKSFAKIVEFLLDNPVLDFSKKDIAEGAGVSRRTLHKYFPRLEEMGVVKKTKKYQDTTLYKLNEDSENSGKY
;
A
#
# COMPACT_ATOMS: atom_id res chain seq x y z
N MET A 1 -18.74 23.58 3.44
CA MET A 1 -18.15 23.05 2.20
C MET A 1 -16.68 22.72 2.47
N SER A 2 -16.42 21.66 3.25
CA SER A 2 -15.06 21.34 3.73
C SER A 2 -14.85 19.88 4.17
N GLU A 3 -15.91 19.14 4.51
CA GLU A 3 -15.75 17.78 5.07
C GLU A 3 -15.64 16.66 4.02
N ASN A 4 -16.13 16.84 2.79
CA ASN A 4 -16.17 15.75 1.79
C ASN A 4 -14.99 15.72 0.80
N TYR A 5 -14.26 16.83 0.65
CA TYR A 5 -13.19 16.94 -0.36
C TYR A 5 -11.90 16.24 0.09
N LEU A 6 -11.56 16.36 1.37
CA LEU A 6 -10.40 15.68 1.92
C LEU A 6 -10.59 14.17 1.89
N ASP A 7 -11.79 13.68 2.19
CA ASP A 7 -12.11 12.26 2.09
C ASP A 7 -12.02 11.78 0.63
N GLN A 8 -12.63 12.50 -0.31
CA GLN A 8 -12.58 12.17 -1.74
C GLN A 8 -11.15 12.15 -2.33
N VAL A 9 -10.29 13.10 -1.94
CA VAL A 9 -8.87 13.11 -2.36
C VAL A 9 -8.07 12.02 -1.66
N MET A 10 -8.43 11.69 -0.41
CA MET A 10 -7.78 10.63 0.35
C MET A 10 -8.15 9.23 -0.15
N GLU A 11 -9.41 8.99 -0.54
CA GLU A 11 -9.83 7.74 -1.19
C GLU A 11 -9.10 7.53 -2.51
N LYS A 12 -8.95 8.58 -3.32
CA LYS A 12 -8.14 8.52 -4.56
C LYS A 12 -6.68 8.20 -4.29
N SER A 13 -6.12 8.67 -3.19
CA SER A 13 -4.72 8.40 -2.82
C SER A 13 -4.54 6.94 -2.39
N PHE A 14 -5.51 6.37 -1.67
CA PHE A 14 -5.52 4.97 -1.30
C PHE A 14 -5.61 4.07 -2.53
N ALA A 15 -6.54 4.36 -3.45
CA ALA A 15 -6.70 3.63 -4.70
C ALA A 15 -5.39 3.59 -5.50
N LYS A 16 -4.72 4.75 -5.68
CA LYS A 16 -3.42 4.82 -6.37
C LYS A 16 -2.33 3.95 -5.76
N ILE A 17 -2.27 3.86 -4.43
CA ILE A 17 -1.30 3.00 -3.75
C ILE A 17 -1.57 1.54 -4.07
N VAL A 18 -2.85 1.14 -4.05
CA VAL A 18 -3.27 -0.23 -4.36
C VAL A 18 -3.02 -0.54 -5.84
N GLU A 19 -3.41 0.35 -6.76
CA GLU A 19 -3.15 0.21 -8.20
C GLU A 19 -1.66 0.01 -8.48
N PHE A 20 -0.78 0.82 -7.88
CA PHE A 20 0.67 0.67 -8.03
C PHE A 20 1.19 -0.71 -7.58
N LEU A 21 0.66 -1.22 -6.47
CA LEU A 21 1.03 -2.53 -5.94
C LEU A 21 0.47 -3.67 -6.80
N LEU A 22 -0.72 -3.50 -7.38
CA LEU A 22 -1.36 -4.44 -8.30
C LEU A 22 -0.65 -4.52 -9.65
N ASP A 23 -0.11 -3.40 -10.16
CA ASP A 23 0.74 -3.38 -11.36
C ASP A 23 2.08 -4.09 -11.13
N ASN A 24 2.53 -4.17 -9.87
CA ASN A 24 3.83 -4.72 -9.50
C ASN A 24 3.74 -5.79 -8.40
N PRO A 25 2.93 -6.85 -8.59
CA PRO A 25 2.58 -7.77 -7.51
C PRO A 25 3.77 -8.61 -7.04
N VAL A 26 4.76 -8.84 -7.92
CA VAL A 26 5.92 -9.70 -7.65
C VAL A 26 7.05 -8.96 -6.92
N LEU A 27 7.09 -7.63 -6.97
CA LEU A 27 8.21 -6.81 -6.53
C LEU A 27 8.10 -6.39 -5.05
N ASP A 28 9.26 -6.26 -4.42
CA ASP A 28 9.42 -5.76 -3.06
C ASP A 28 9.73 -4.25 -3.11
N PHE A 29 8.90 -3.42 -2.47
CA PHE A 29 9.06 -1.97 -2.43
C PHE A 29 9.24 -1.45 -1.03
N SER A 30 10.07 -0.41 -0.86
CA SER A 30 10.08 0.35 0.38
C SER A 30 8.85 1.26 0.45
N LYS A 31 8.50 1.75 1.66
CA LYS A 31 7.47 2.79 1.79
C LYS A 31 7.79 4.02 0.94
N LYS A 32 9.07 4.34 0.74
CA LYS A 32 9.46 5.47 -0.10
C LYS A 32 9.11 5.19 -1.56
N ASP A 33 9.47 4.02 -2.07
CA ASP A 33 9.20 3.63 -3.47
C ASP A 33 7.70 3.58 -3.75
N ILE A 34 6.90 3.06 -2.82
CA ILE A 34 5.43 3.03 -2.94
C ILE A 34 4.86 4.46 -3.00
N ALA A 35 5.38 5.37 -2.18
CA ALA A 35 4.92 6.77 -2.20
C ALA A 35 5.23 7.45 -3.54
N GLU A 36 6.46 7.26 -4.05
CA GLU A 36 6.90 7.86 -5.31
C GLU A 36 6.20 7.22 -6.51
N GLY A 37 6.06 5.90 -6.53
CA GLY A 37 5.38 5.14 -7.58
C GLY A 37 3.87 5.39 -7.66
N ALA A 38 3.19 5.51 -6.51
CA ALA A 38 1.78 5.85 -6.46
C ALA A 38 1.51 7.36 -6.63
N GLY A 39 2.54 8.20 -6.69
CA GLY A 39 2.42 9.65 -6.79
C GLY A 39 1.73 10.28 -5.57
N VAL A 40 1.92 9.71 -4.38
CA VAL A 40 1.35 10.20 -3.12
C VAL A 40 2.44 10.80 -2.23
N SER A 41 2.09 11.80 -1.44
CA SER A 41 3.02 12.33 -0.43
C SER A 41 3.36 11.27 0.62
N ARG A 42 4.62 11.27 1.11
CA ARG A 42 5.06 10.37 2.20
C ARG A 42 4.15 10.44 3.43
N ARG A 43 3.67 11.65 3.79
CA ARG A 43 2.71 11.81 4.91
C ARG A 43 1.42 11.02 4.68
N THR A 44 0.87 11.09 3.47
CA THR A 44 -0.34 10.35 3.08
C THR A 44 -0.10 8.86 3.16
N LEU A 45 1.00 8.37 2.57
CA LEU A 45 1.33 6.96 2.66
C LEU A 45 1.43 6.51 4.12
N HIS A 46 2.21 7.19 4.96
CA HIS A 46 2.36 6.82 6.37
C HIS A 46 1.04 6.81 7.16
N LYS A 47 0.04 7.62 6.76
CA LYS A 47 -1.30 7.61 7.34
C LYS A 47 -2.09 6.35 6.97
N TYR A 48 -2.00 5.88 5.72
CA TYR A 48 -2.77 4.74 5.21
C TYR A 48 -2.06 3.39 5.30
N PHE A 49 -0.73 3.41 5.36
CA PHE A 49 0.10 2.22 5.38
C PHE A 49 -0.26 1.24 6.52
N PRO A 50 -0.51 1.70 7.76
CA PRO A 50 -0.95 0.81 8.83
C PRO A 50 -2.24 0.08 8.47
N ARG A 51 -3.21 0.80 7.89
CA ARG A 51 -4.48 0.22 7.44
C ARG A 51 -4.29 -0.81 6.32
N LEU A 52 -3.35 -0.59 5.41
CA LEU A 52 -2.98 -1.55 4.36
C LEU A 52 -2.33 -2.82 4.95
N GLU A 53 -1.49 -2.66 5.98
CA GLU A 53 -0.90 -3.78 6.72
C GLU A 53 -1.99 -4.55 7.50
N GLU A 54 -2.91 -3.84 8.17
CA GLU A 54 -4.02 -4.44 8.95
C GLU A 54 -5.05 -5.15 8.08
N MET A 55 -5.37 -4.59 6.91
CA MET A 55 -6.25 -5.25 5.92
C MET A 55 -5.58 -6.43 5.23
N GLY A 56 -4.27 -6.65 5.46
CA GLY A 56 -3.52 -7.71 4.81
C GLY A 56 -3.36 -7.49 3.31
N VAL A 57 -3.41 -6.24 2.82
CA VAL A 57 -3.16 -5.90 1.40
C VAL A 57 -1.67 -5.94 1.10
N VAL A 58 -0.83 -5.56 2.07
CA VAL A 58 0.63 -5.61 1.96
C VAL A 58 1.22 -6.48 3.06
N LYS A 59 2.29 -7.20 2.73
CA LYS A 59 3.08 -7.97 3.70
C LYS A 59 4.52 -7.52 3.72
N LYS A 60 5.12 -7.55 4.90
CA LYS A 60 6.58 -7.40 5.08
C LYS A 60 7.26 -8.63 4.53
N THR A 61 8.23 -8.47 3.64
CA THR A 61 8.94 -9.60 3.03
C THR A 61 10.34 -9.76 3.62
N LYS A 62 11.19 -8.74 3.48
CA LYS A 62 12.58 -8.77 3.95
C LYS A 62 13.06 -7.39 4.37
N LYS A 63 14.09 -7.37 5.22
CA LYS A 63 14.85 -6.15 5.50
C LYS A 63 16.03 -6.09 4.53
N TYR A 64 16.12 -5.04 3.73
CA TYR A 64 17.27 -4.78 2.89
C TYR A 64 18.02 -3.56 3.44
N GLN A 65 19.27 -3.80 3.87
CA GLN A 65 20.06 -2.82 4.62
C GLN A 65 19.30 -2.35 5.87
N ASP A 66 18.95 -1.06 5.95
CA ASP A 66 18.14 -0.51 7.04
C ASP A 66 16.64 -0.35 6.69
N THR A 67 16.25 -0.69 5.47
CA THR A 67 14.89 -0.48 4.97
C THR A 67 14.08 -1.78 5.00
N THR A 68 12.86 -1.72 5.53
CA THR A 68 11.90 -2.84 5.42
C THR A 68 11.20 -2.76 4.08
N LEU A 69 11.22 -3.87 3.34
CA LEU A 69 10.53 -3.99 2.08
C LEU A 69 9.17 -4.66 2.28
N TYR A 70 8.25 -4.26 1.41
CA TYR A 70 6.85 -4.64 1.43
C TYR A 70 6.43 -5.08 0.04
N LYS A 71 5.59 -6.10 0.00
CA LYS A 71 5.04 -6.64 -1.23
C LYS A 71 3.53 -6.73 -1.12
N LEU A 72 2.85 -6.72 -2.26
CA LEU A 72 1.44 -7.04 -2.32
C LEU A 72 1.21 -8.45 -1.73
N ASN A 73 0.21 -8.56 -0.87
CA ASN A 73 -0.20 -9.84 -0.33
C ASN A 73 -1.22 -10.49 -1.27
N GLU A 74 -0.73 -11.23 -2.27
CA GLU A 74 -1.55 -12.06 -3.17
C GLU A 74 -2.18 -13.29 -2.48
N ASP A 75 -2.03 -13.44 -1.16
CA ASP A 75 -2.56 -14.57 -0.40
C ASP A 75 -4.11 -14.60 -0.33
N SER A 76 -4.80 -13.67 -0.99
CA SER A 76 -6.26 -13.72 -1.13
C SER A 76 -6.75 -14.85 -2.05
N GLU A 77 -5.87 -15.59 -2.74
CA GLU A 77 -6.28 -16.69 -3.63
C GLU A 77 -5.99 -18.11 -3.11
N ASN A 78 -5.73 -18.33 -1.81
CA ASN A 78 -5.67 -19.72 -1.34
C ASN A 78 -5.99 -19.99 0.14
N SER A 79 -7.16 -19.52 0.62
CA SER A 79 -7.93 -20.33 1.57
C SER A 79 -8.96 -21.17 0.83
N GLY A 80 -8.47 -22.03 -0.06
CA GLY A 80 -9.14 -23.30 -0.30
C GLY A 80 -9.20 -24.06 1.02
N LYS A 81 -10.29 -23.89 1.78
CA LYS A 81 -10.87 -24.93 2.65
C LYS A 81 -12.18 -24.46 3.30
N TYR A 82 -13.24 -25.19 2.92
CA TYR A 82 -14.61 -25.33 3.47
C TYR A 82 -15.70 -24.49 2.82
#